data_AF-A0AA38STN6-F1
#
_entry.id   AF-A0AA38STN6-F1
#
_cell.length_a   1.000
_cell.length_b   1.000
_cell.length_c   1.000
_cell.angle_alpha   90.00
_cell.angle_beta   90.00
_cell.angle_gamma   90.00
#
_symmetry.space_group_name_H-M   'P 1'
#
loop_
_entity.id
_entity.type
_entity.pdbx_description
1 polymer ?
#
loop_
_entity_poly.entity_id
_entity_poly.type
_entity_poly.pdbx_seq_one_letter_code
_entity_poly.pdbx_strand_id
1 'polypeptide(L)'
;MADEEEPQETELSDNQKIDIAKWFLLNSPPGEIQYMAKDLRLVLKDENVYGRAASEAFPLYNKTHIISLKFPNRSGDVCLHKFSISLVDLINHNLC
;
A
#
# COMPACT_ATOMS: atom_id res chain seq x y z
N MET A 1 9.71 -42.64 -21.85
CA MET A 1 9.27 -41.23 -21.73
C MET A 1 9.46 -40.83 -20.29
N ALA A 2 10.30 -39.83 -20.04
CA ALA A 2 10.31 -39.16 -18.74
C ALA A 2 9.06 -38.27 -18.72
N ASP A 3 8.18 -38.50 -17.74
CA ASP A 3 7.14 -37.53 -17.41
C ASP A 3 7.85 -36.25 -16.99
N GLU A 4 7.77 -35.23 -17.84
CA GLU A 4 8.07 -33.86 -17.48
C GLU A 4 6.93 -33.43 -16.55
N GLU A 5 7.16 -33.47 -15.24
CA GLU A 5 6.27 -32.83 -14.26
C GLU A 5 6.25 -31.33 -14.57
N GLU A 6 5.25 -30.88 -15.33
CA GLU A 6 4.93 -29.46 -15.42
C GLU A 6 4.70 -28.95 -13.99
N PRO A 7 5.37 -27.86 -13.57
CA PRO A 7 5.18 -27.32 -12.23
C PRO A 7 3.71 -26.96 -12.09
N GLN A 8 3.00 -27.68 -11.22
CA GLN A 8 1.62 -27.36 -10.90
C GLN A 8 1.59 -25.91 -10.40
N GLU A 9 1.08 -24.99 -11.22
CA GLU A 9 0.78 -23.61 -10.85
C GLU A 9 -0.31 -23.64 -9.79
N THR A 10 0.09 -23.92 -8.55
CA THR A 10 -0.79 -23.83 -7.39
C THR A 10 -1.19 -22.37 -7.23
N GLU A 11 -2.48 -22.08 -7.43
CA GLU A 11 -2.99 -20.72 -7.20
C GLU A 11 -2.67 -20.29 -5.78
N LEU A 12 -2.05 -19.10 -5.65
CA LEU A 12 -1.72 -18.53 -4.35
C LEU A 12 -3.00 -18.27 -3.55
N SER A 13 -2.94 -18.57 -2.24
CA SER A 13 -4.01 -18.18 -1.32
C SER A 13 -4.13 -16.66 -1.20
N ASP A 14 -5.31 -16.18 -0.83
CA ASP A 14 -5.56 -14.74 -0.69
C ASP A 14 -4.62 -14.08 0.33
N ASN A 15 -4.29 -14.77 1.43
CA ASN A 15 -3.35 -14.25 2.42
C ASN A 15 -1.94 -14.07 1.82
N GLN A 16 -1.49 -15.01 0.99
CA GLN A 16 -0.20 -14.88 0.29
C GLN A 16 -0.22 -13.73 -0.72
N LYS A 17 -1.32 -13.59 -1.48
CA LYS A 17 -1.51 -12.45 -2.40
C LYS A 17 -1.46 -11.11 -1.65
N ILE A 18 -2.10 -11.03 -0.48
CA ILE A 18 -2.07 -9.85 0.39
C ILE A 18 -0.64 -9.53 0.83
N ASP A 19 0.12 -10.52 1.32
CA ASP A 19 1.48 -10.28 1.80
C ASP A 19 2.45 -9.85 0.69
N ILE A 20 2.32 -10.45 -0.50
CA ILE A 20 3.10 -10.03 -1.68
C ILE A 20 2.73 -8.60 -2.09
N ALA A 21 1.43 -8.28 -2.17
CA ALA A 21 0.96 -6.94 -2.53
C ALA A 21 1.45 -5.88 -1.53
N LYS A 22 1.39 -6.19 -0.22
CA LYS A 22 1.95 -5.32 0.83
C LYS A 22 3.43 -5.09 0.63
N TRP A 23 4.19 -6.14 0.33
CA TRP A 23 5.63 -6.02 0.10
C TRP A 23 5.95 -5.08 -1.06
N PHE A 24 5.23 -5.19 -2.18
CA PHE A 24 5.40 -4.27 -3.31
C PHE A 24 5.09 -2.81 -2.93
N LEU A 25 3.97 -2.57 -2.23
CA LEU A 25 3.61 -1.22 -1.81
C LEU A 25 4.64 -0.61 -0.85
N LEU A 26 5.18 -1.40 0.08
CA LEU A 26 6.16 -0.93 1.07
C LEU A 26 7.52 -0.59 0.46
N ASN A 27 7.92 -1.30 -0.59
CA ASN A 27 9.22 -1.13 -1.25
C ASN A 27 9.14 -0.22 -2.50
N SER A 28 7.98 0.39 -2.75
CA SER A 28 7.83 1.31 -3.88
C SER A 28 8.78 2.51 -3.75
N PRO A 29 9.46 2.93 -4.83
CA PRO A 29 10.24 4.16 -4.82
C PRO A 29 9.40 5.38 -4.40
N PRO A 30 10.00 6.37 -3.72
CA PRO A 30 9.32 7.61 -3.36
C PRO A 30 8.70 8.28 -4.58
N GLY A 31 7.42 8.63 -4.51
CA GLY A 31 6.68 9.26 -5.61
C GLY A 31 6.07 8.28 -6.62
N GLU A 32 6.44 7.00 -6.59
CA GLU A 32 5.92 5.99 -7.53
C GLU A 32 4.81 5.12 -6.95
N ILE A 33 4.53 5.21 -5.65
CA ILE A 33 3.54 4.35 -4.98
C ILE A 33 2.15 4.40 -5.62
N GLN A 34 1.79 5.52 -6.23
CA GLN A 34 0.51 5.66 -6.94
C GLN A 34 0.44 4.81 -8.22
N TYR A 35 1.57 4.62 -8.92
CA TYR A 35 1.66 3.75 -10.08
C TYR A 35 1.67 2.28 -9.66
N MET A 36 2.48 1.94 -8.65
CA MET A 36 2.49 0.59 -8.06
C MET A 36 1.11 0.16 -7.54
N ALA A 37 0.38 1.06 -6.90
CA ALA A 37 -0.99 0.79 -6.45
C ALA A 37 -1.94 0.49 -7.62
N LYS A 38 -1.81 1.23 -8.75
CA LYS A 38 -2.62 0.97 -9.95
C LYS A 38 -2.28 -0.38 -10.58
N ASP A 39 -0.99 -0.68 -10.70
CA ASP A 39 -0.53 -1.92 -11.32
C ASP A 39 -0.96 -3.14 -10.49
N LEU A 40 -0.83 -3.07 -9.16
CA LEU A 40 -1.30 -4.14 -8.27
C LEU A 40 -2.81 -4.35 -8.37
N ARG A 41 -3.59 -3.29 -8.49
CA ARG A 41 -5.05 -3.39 -8.67
C ARG A 41 -5.41 -4.11 -9.97
N LEU A 42 -4.66 -3.86 -11.04
CA LEU A 42 -4.83 -4.52 -12.35
C LEU A 42 -4.39 -5.99 -12.33
N VAL A 43 -3.33 -6.32 -11.59
CA VAL A 43 -2.79 -7.69 -11.48
C VAL A 43 -3.66 -8.56 -10.58
N LEU A 44 -4.03 -8.05 -9.40
CA LEU A 44 -4.80 -8.81 -8.41
C LEU A 44 -6.26 -9.02 -8.84
N LYS A 45 -6.87 -8.01 -9.49
CA LYS A 45 -8.29 -8.00 -9.94
C LYS A 45 -9.31 -8.31 -8.82
N ASP A 46 -8.89 -8.19 -7.56
CA ASP A 46 -9.71 -8.40 -6.37
C ASP A 46 -9.54 -7.20 -5.44
N GLU A 47 -10.62 -6.43 -5.30
CA GLU A 47 -10.67 -5.23 -4.48
C GLU A 47 -10.57 -5.52 -2.98
N ASN A 48 -11.00 -6.69 -2.52
CA ASN A 48 -10.94 -7.05 -1.11
C ASN A 48 -9.50 -7.38 -0.71
N VAL A 49 -8.82 -8.19 -1.54
CA VAL A 49 -7.40 -8.52 -1.35
C VAL A 49 -6.53 -7.25 -1.44
N TYR A 50 -6.75 -6.43 -2.48
CA TYR A 50 -6.03 -5.16 -2.62
C TYR A 50 -6.32 -4.21 -1.46
N GLY A 51 -7.59 -4.06 -1.06
CA GLY A 51 -8.01 -3.14 0.00
C GLY A 51 -7.36 -3.47 1.35
N ARG A 52 -7.30 -4.77 1.70
CA ARG A 52 -6.61 -5.23 2.92
C ARG A 52 -5.11 -4.94 2.85
N ALA A 53 -4.47 -5.27 1.73
CA ALA A 53 -3.04 -5.00 1.55
C ALA A 53 -2.71 -3.50 1.64
N ALA A 54 -3.50 -2.66 0.95
CA ALA A 54 -3.37 -1.21 0.96
C ALA A 54 -3.56 -0.61 2.35
N SER A 55 -4.61 -1.02 3.07
CA SER A 55 -4.91 -0.51 4.41
C SER A 55 -3.77 -0.77 5.41
N GLU A 56 -3.03 -1.86 5.24
CA GLU A 56 -1.89 -2.19 6.10
C GLU A 56 -0.58 -1.53 5.61
N ALA A 57 -0.37 -1.44 4.29
CA ALA A 57 0.88 -0.95 3.71
C ALA A 57 1.00 0.58 3.69
N PHE A 58 -0.06 1.32 3.31
CA PHE A 58 0.01 2.78 3.18
C PHE A 58 0.39 3.51 4.47
N PRO A 59 -0.17 3.19 5.66
CA PRO A 59 0.21 3.86 6.90
C PRO A 59 1.68 3.63 7.26
N LEU A 60 2.21 2.45 6.96
CA LEU A 60 3.62 2.11 7.17
C LEU A 60 4.49 2.89 6.18
N TYR A 61 4.19 2.80 4.88
CA TYR A 61 4.92 3.50 3.82
C TYR A 61 5.02 5.01 4.07
N ASN A 62 3.88 5.64 4.40
CA ASN A 62 3.78 7.08 4.62
C ASN A 62 4.67 7.54 5.80
N LYS A 63 4.74 6.73 6.87
CA LYS A 63 5.58 7.01 8.04
C LYS A 63 7.06 6.87 7.73
N THR A 64 7.45 5.90 6.90
CA THR A 64 8.86 5.64 6.56
C THR A 64 9.41 6.67 5.58
N HIS A 65 8.60 7.12 4.62
CA HIS A 65 9.03 8.00 3.53
C HIS A 65 8.83 9.50 3.77
N ILE A 66 8.32 9.88 4.95
CA ILE A 66 8.16 11.29 5.37
C ILE A 66 7.43 12.13 4.33
N ILE A 67 6.21 11.69 3.97
CA ILE A 67 5.42 12.38 2.95
C ILE A 67 4.98 13.75 3.47
N SER A 68 5.20 14.79 2.65
CA SER A 68 4.74 16.15 2.92
C SER A 68 3.39 16.40 2.23
N LEU A 69 2.39 16.84 2.99
CA LEU A 69 1.06 17.18 2.52
C LEU A 69 0.83 18.69 2.68
N LYS A 70 0.30 19.35 1.65
CA LYS A 70 -0.09 20.76 1.77
C LYS A 70 -1.43 20.87 2.46
N PHE A 71 -1.57 21.78 3.41
CA PHE A 71 -2.89 22.07 3.93
C PHE A 71 -3.78 22.70 2.84
N PRO A 72 -5.08 22.36 2.78
CA PRO A 72 -6.01 22.93 1.80
C PRO A 72 -6.17 24.45 1.94
N ASN A 73 -5.97 24.99 3.15
CA ASN A 73 -5.97 26.43 3.42
C ASN A 73 -4.64 27.13 3.09
N ARG A 74 -3.65 26.41 2.53
CA ARG A 74 -2.30 26.89 2.20
C ARG A 74 -1.53 27.51 3.37
N SER A 75 -1.91 27.21 4.61
CA SER A 75 -1.21 27.72 5.80
C SER A 75 0.18 27.12 6.02
N GLY A 76 0.54 26.09 5.25
CA GLY A 76 1.85 25.45 5.29
C GLY A 76 1.78 23.98 4.84
N ASP A 77 2.92 23.30 4.94
CA ASP A 77 3.08 21.88 4.62
C ASP A 77 3.26 21.08 5.92
N VAL A 78 2.63 19.90 5.99
CA VAL A 78 2.73 18.95 7.12
C VAL A 78 3.44 17.70 6.67
N CYS A 79 4.48 17.31 7.40
CA CYS A 79 5.20 16.06 7.16
C CYS A 79 4.63 14.94 8.05
N LEU A 80 4.34 13.80 7.44
CA LEU A 80 3.97 12.58 8.15
C LEU A 80 5.22 11.85 8.64
N HIS A 81 5.46 11.80 9.94
CA HIS A 81 6.58 11.06 10.52
C HIS A 81 6.16 10.09 11.62
N LYS A 82 6.98 9.07 11.88
CA LYS A 82 6.72 8.07 12.92
C LYS A 82 6.66 8.66 14.35
N PHE A 83 7.30 9.81 14.58
CA PHE A 83 7.31 10.52 15.86
C PHE A 83 6.31 11.69 15.95
N SER A 84 5.73 12.13 14.83
CA SER A 84 4.61 13.06 14.87
C SER A 84 3.35 12.25 15.23
N ILE A 85 2.85 12.49 16.43
CA ILE A 85 1.60 11.94 16.96
C ILE A 85 0.49 11.96 15.88
N SER A 86 -0.27 10.86 15.84
CA SER A 86 -1.31 10.48 14.89
C SER A 86 -1.94 11.62 14.08
N LEU A 87 -1.51 11.75 12.82
CA LEU A 87 -2.35 12.40 11.78
C LEU A 87 -3.68 11.65 11.57
N VAL A 88 -3.73 10.40 12.02
CA VAL A 88 -4.93 9.56 12.10
C VAL A 88 -5.96 10.18 13.05
N ASP A 89 -5.55 10.88 14.12
CA ASP A 89 -6.47 11.57 15.04
C ASP A 89 -6.95 12.92 14.47
N LEU A 90 -6.14 13.56 13.63
CA LEU A 90 -6.51 14.83 12.98
C LEU A 90 -7.42 14.64 11.76
N ILE A 91 -7.24 13.53 11.02
CA ILE A 91 -8.05 13.20 9.84
C ILE A 91 -9.37 12.50 10.25
N ASN A 92 -9.36 11.61 11.25
CA ASN A 92 -10.58 10.89 11.66
C ASN A 92 -11.64 11.78 12.33
N HIS A 93 -11.31 13.01 12.72
CA HIS A 93 -12.28 13.94 13.30
C HIS A 93 -12.89 14.92 12.30
N ASN A 94 -12.45 14.95 11.02
CA ASN A 94 -13.00 15.94 10.09
C ASN A 94 -12.78 15.73 8.58
N LEU A 95 -12.84 14.51 8.04
CA LEU A 95 -13.13 14.36 6.60
C LEU A 95 -13.76 13.00 6.25
N CYS A 96 -15.00 12.82 6.71
CA CYS A 96 -16.14 12.04 6.16
C CYS A 96 -17.07 11.64 7.30
#